data_AF-W9NMU6-F1
#
_entry.id   AF-W9NMU6-F1
#
_cell.length_a   1.000
_cell.length_b   1.000
_cell.length_c   1.000
_cell.angle_alpha   90.00
_cell.angle_beta   90.00
_cell.angle_gamma   90.00
#
_symmetry.space_group_name_H-M   'P 1'
#
loop_
_entity.id
_entity.type
_entity.pdbx_description
1 polymer ?
#
loop_
_entity_poly.entity_id
_entity_poly.type
_entity_poly.pdbx_seq_one_letter_code
_entity_poly.pdbx_strand_id
1 'polypeptide(L)'
;MARADRLKGKVTILGTPAEEIVGGKAKLIQAGAYDNLDCSLVAHPGPKAYMFYAERILIYLSVPAHVAQSPRNGLNALDGFVSAYVMTRLLRQQLELDTAIQQVLSESSNVLNIIPAEAKSECAIMCPTMGHRAKLEKKMHGIWNTSATATGTNVSFKSELDYWDAKLNSVLTRACFKKQMEFFDPENTKDGKRFSYKNVEEEILNAKRVSPTDQGNILHKLP
;
A
#
# COMPACT_ATOMS: atom_id res chain seq x y z
N MET A 1 -12.55 17.29 -31.48
CA MET A 1 -12.19 15.96 -32.01
C MET A 1 -10.85 16.06 -32.74
N ALA A 2 -9.76 15.63 -32.10
CA ALA A 2 -8.46 15.52 -32.78
C ALA A 2 -8.45 14.21 -33.58
N ARG A 3 -8.21 14.27 -34.90
CA ARG A 3 -8.03 13.07 -35.73
C ARG A 3 -6.67 12.44 -35.38
N ALA A 4 -6.67 11.14 -35.09
CA ALA A 4 -5.48 10.37 -34.70
C ALA A 4 -4.35 10.43 -35.75
N ASP A 5 -4.72 10.69 -37.01
CA ASP A 5 -3.89 10.62 -38.22
C ASP A 5 -2.80 11.71 -38.30
N ARG A 6 -2.76 12.67 -37.37
CA ARG A 6 -1.77 13.77 -37.34
C ARG A 6 -0.74 13.69 -36.21
N LEU A 7 -0.85 12.70 -35.32
CA LEU A 7 0.04 12.55 -34.18
C LEU A 7 1.02 11.40 -34.44
N LYS A 8 2.32 11.68 -34.37
CA LYS A 8 3.35 10.64 -34.38
C LYS A 8 3.40 10.01 -32.99
N GLY A 9 3.20 8.69 -32.90
CA GLY A 9 3.27 7.95 -31.65
C GLY A 9 2.25 6.82 -31.58
N LYS A 10 2.25 6.08 -30.47
CA LYS A 10 1.30 5.00 -30.17
C LYS A 10 0.63 5.30 -28.83
N VAL A 11 -0.69 5.13 -28.79
CA VAL A 11 -1.47 5.16 -27.54
C VAL A 11 -1.89 3.73 -27.25
N THR A 12 -1.58 3.25 -26.04
CA THR A 12 -2.00 1.94 -25.54
C THR A 12 -2.93 2.14 -24.36
N ILE A 13 -4.12 1.52 -24.42
CA ILE A 13 -5.06 1.49 -23.30
C ILE A 13 -4.89 0.15 -22.60
N LEU A 14 -4.46 0.17 -21.34
CA LEU A 14 -4.31 -1.02 -20.52
C LEU A 14 -5.45 -1.10 -19.51
N GLY A 15 -6.19 -2.20 -19.53
CA GLY A 15 -7.13 -2.53 -18.47
C GLY A 15 -6.36 -3.07 -17.26
N THR A 16 -6.49 -2.43 -16.11
CA THR A 16 -5.74 -2.78 -14.90
C THR A 16 -6.70 -3.34 -13.83
N PRO A 17 -7.04 -4.64 -13.88
CA PRO A 17 -8.01 -5.23 -12.97
C PRO A 17 -7.47 -5.39 -11.55
N ALA A 18 -8.37 -5.48 -10.58
CA ALA A 18 -8.07 -5.90 -9.20
C ALA A 18 -6.97 -5.09 -8.49
N GLU A 19 -6.94 -3.78 -8.76
CA GLU A 19 -6.03 -2.81 -8.16
C GLU A 19 -6.12 -2.86 -6.62
N GLU A 20 -7.32 -2.77 -6.04
CA GLU A 20 -7.55 -2.71 -4.58
C GLU A 20 -7.21 -3.99 -3.79
N ILE A 21 -7.13 -5.15 -4.46
CA ILE A 21 -7.06 -6.47 -3.77
C ILE A 21 -5.74 -7.17 -4.01
N VAL A 22 -5.25 -7.20 -5.26
CA VAL A 22 -4.08 -8.03 -5.63
C VAL A 22 -2.99 -7.24 -6.35
N GLY A 23 -3.13 -5.91 -6.47
CA GLY A 23 -2.20 -5.07 -7.21
C GLY A 23 -2.01 -5.54 -8.65
N GLY A 24 -3.10 -5.57 -9.42
CA GLY A 24 -3.08 -6.15 -10.77
C GLY A 24 -2.06 -5.53 -11.72
N LYS A 25 -1.68 -4.26 -11.54
CA LYS A 25 -0.62 -3.63 -12.35
C LYS A 25 0.75 -4.25 -12.08
N ALA A 26 1.04 -4.69 -10.85
CA ALA A 26 2.28 -5.41 -10.56
C ALA A 26 2.38 -6.72 -11.37
N LYS A 27 1.26 -7.47 -11.49
CA LYS A 27 1.20 -8.68 -12.32
C LYS A 27 1.31 -8.37 -13.81
N LEU A 28 0.69 -7.28 -14.28
CA LEU A 28 0.80 -6.83 -15.68
C LEU A 28 2.24 -6.41 -16.03
N ILE A 29 2.94 -5.74 -15.11
CA ILE A 29 4.37 -5.42 -15.27
C ILE A 29 5.19 -6.70 -15.40
N GLN A 30 4.97 -7.69 -14.53
CA GLN A 30 5.67 -8.98 -14.59
C GLN A 30 5.40 -9.73 -15.90
N ALA A 31 4.19 -9.60 -16.46
CA ALA A 31 3.81 -10.17 -17.74
C ALA A 31 4.32 -9.37 -18.96
N GLY A 32 5.05 -8.27 -18.75
CA GLY A 32 5.62 -7.44 -19.82
C GLY A 32 4.63 -6.48 -20.49
N ALA A 33 3.45 -6.26 -19.93
CA ALA A 33 2.44 -5.38 -20.52
C ALA A 33 2.88 -3.91 -20.63
N TYR A 34 3.89 -3.53 -19.86
CA TYR A 34 4.49 -2.19 -19.85
C TYR A 34 5.82 -2.11 -20.61
N ASP A 35 6.31 -3.22 -21.17
CA ASP A 35 7.53 -3.20 -21.97
C ASP A 35 7.27 -2.42 -23.27
N ASN A 36 8.11 -1.42 -23.54
CA ASN A 36 8.00 -0.45 -24.67
C ASN A 36 7.00 0.70 -24.48
N LEU A 37 6.70 1.11 -23.24
CA LEU A 37 5.99 2.36 -22.97
C LEU A 37 6.99 3.45 -22.53
N ASP A 38 6.84 4.66 -23.06
CA ASP A 38 7.67 5.82 -22.67
C ASP A 38 7.08 6.58 -21.47
N CYS A 39 5.75 6.52 -21.30
CA CYS A 39 5.05 7.13 -20.18
C CYS A 39 3.75 6.40 -19.87
N SER A 40 3.28 6.53 -18.63
CA SER A 40 1.99 6.02 -18.18
C SER A 40 1.22 7.14 -17.50
N LEU A 41 -0.02 7.36 -17.93
CA LEU A 41 -0.94 8.31 -17.32
C LEU A 41 -2.06 7.52 -16.63
N VAL A 42 -2.43 7.93 -15.43
CA VAL A 42 -3.59 7.40 -14.69
C VAL A 42 -4.48 8.56 -14.28
N ALA A 43 -5.79 8.33 -14.30
CA ALA A 43 -6.75 9.23 -13.70
C ALA A 43 -7.52 8.46 -12.63
N HIS A 44 -7.67 9.03 -11.46
CA HIS A 44 -8.44 8.45 -10.37
C HIS A 44 -9.43 9.52 -9.87
N PRO A 45 -10.72 9.21 -9.75
CA PRO A 45 -11.68 10.14 -9.19
C PRO A 45 -11.45 10.29 -7.67
N GLY A 46 -11.52 11.51 -7.16
CA GLY A 46 -11.35 11.80 -5.74
C GLY A 46 -12.31 12.90 -5.26
N PRO A 47 -12.69 12.91 -3.97
CA PRO A 47 -13.73 13.80 -3.45
C PRO A 47 -13.28 15.27 -3.30
N LYS A 48 -11.99 15.57 -3.36
CA LYS A 48 -11.44 16.89 -3.01
C LYS A 48 -10.61 17.55 -4.12
N ALA A 49 -10.31 16.82 -5.19
CA ALA A 49 -9.02 17.02 -5.84
C ALA A 49 -8.85 16.21 -7.14
N TYR A 50 -8.42 16.85 -8.22
CA TYR A 50 -7.77 16.19 -9.35
C TYR A 50 -6.29 16.00 -9.03
N MET A 51 -5.87 14.98 -8.26
CA MET A 51 -4.44 14.74 -8.09
C MET A 51 -4.01 13.36 -7.63
N PHE A 52 -2.78 13.01 -8.03
CA PHE A 52 -2.01 11.78 -7.89
C PHE A 52 -1.61 11.39 -6.45
N TYR A 53 -1.31 10.10 -6.27
CA TYR A 53 -1.45 9.36 -5.01
C TYR A 53 -0.16 8.65 -4.60
N ALA A 54 0.06 8.46 -3.29
CA ALA A 54 1.19 7.73 -2.73
C ALA A 54 0.71 6.42 -2.09
N GLU A 55 1.40 5.33 -2.40
CA GLU A 55 0.88 3.97 -2.19
C GLU A 55 1.29 3.36 -0.85
N ARG A 56 0.42 2.48 -0.36
CA ARG A 56 0.50 1.87 0.97
C ARG A 56 0.97 0.45 0.84
N ILE A 57 1.78 0.00 1.79
CA ILE A 57 2.28 -1.36 1.76
C ILE A 57 1.46 -2.21 2.73
N LEU A 58 1.03 -3.37 2.27
CA LEU A 58 0.30 -4.36 3.06
C LEU A 58 1.16 -5.61 3.23
N ILE A 59 1.48 -5.99 4.48
CA ILE A 59 2.30 -7.17 4.81
C ILE A 59 1.47 -8.17 5.60
N TYR A 60 1.11 -9.29 4.98
CA TYR A 60 0.40 -10.36 5.68
C TYR A 60 1.36 -11.16 6.57
N LEU A 61 0.93 -11.49 7.78
CA LEU A 61 1.77 -12.16 8.75
C LEU A 61 1.01 -13.29 9.46
N SER A 62 1.02 -14.46 8.84
CA SER A 62 0.43 -15.67 9.41
C SER A 62 1.41 -16.33 10.39
N VAL A 63 1.07 -16.41 11.67
CA VAL A 63 1.94 -16.95 12.73
C VAL A 63 1.40 -18.29 13.24
N PRO A 64 1.72 -19.43 12.61
CA PRO A 64 1.33 -20.74 13.12
C PRO A 64 2.17 -21.07 14.36
N ALA A 65 1.51 -21.35 15.47
CA ALA A 65 2.15 -21.58 16.76
C ALA A 65 1.80 -22.98 17.29
N HIS A 66 2.32 -24.00 16.61
CA HIS A 66 2.01 -25.40 16.89
C HIS A 66 2.45 -25.86 18.28
N VAL A 67 1.61 -26.70 18.90
CA VAL A 67 1.84 -27.34 20.20
C VAL A 67 2.04 -28.84 20.02
N ALA A 68 3.07 -29.41 20.65
CA ALA A 68 3.14 -30.85 20.93
C ALA A 68 2.34 -31.15 22.21
N GLN A 69 1.39 -32.08 22.12
CA GLN A 69 0.35 -32.38 23.11
C GLN A 69 0.82 -32.44 24.59
N SER A 70 0.29 -31.54 25.44
CA SER A 70 -0.01 -31.74 26.87
C SER A 70 -0.54 -30.41 27.47
N PRO A 71 -1.57 -30.39 28.35
CA PRO A 71 -2.05 -29.17 29.00
C PRO A 71 -0.98 -28.40 29.80
N ARG A 72 0.09 -29.07 30.26
CA ARG A 72 1.25 -28.44 30.92
C ARG A 72 2.35 -27.98 29.95
N ASN A 73 2.32 -28.43 28.70
CA ASN A 73 3.30 -28.09 27.66
C ASN A 73 2.66 -27.29 26.51
N GLY A 74 1.43 -26.78 26.72
CA GLY A 74 0.68 -26.04 25.72
C GLY A 74 1.28 -24.66 25.46
N LEU A 75 1.85 -24.46 24.28
CA LEU A 75 2.33 -23.15 23.83
C LEU A 75 1.17 -22.35 23.25
N ASN A 76 0.85 -21.21 23.84
CA ASN A 76 -0.34 -20.46 23.45
C ASN A 76 -0.06 -19.52 22.27
N ALA A 77 -0.53 -19.90 21.08
CA ALA A 77 -0.46 -19.10 19.87
C ALA A 77 -1.07 -17.70 20.02
N LEU A 78 -2.20 -17.63 20.72
CA LEU A 78 -2.92 -16.38 20.93
C LEU A 78 -2.12 -15.43 21.83
N ASP A 79 -1.43 -15.94 22.85
CA ASP A 79 -0.55 -15.11 23.70
C ASP A 79 0.66 -14.59 22.92
N GLY A 80 1.18 -15.38 21.97
CA GLY A 80 2.20 -14.95 21.02
C GLY A 80 1.71 -13.76 20.19
N PHE A 81 0.50 -13.86 19.63
CA PHE A 81 -0.14 -12.74 18.92
C PHE A 81 -0.36 -11.52 19.82
N VAL A 82 -0.93 -11.70 21.02
CA VAL A 82 -1.24 -10.60 21.94
C VAL A 82 0.04 -9.87 22.34
N SER A 83 1.12 -10.61 22.60
CA SER A 83 2.42 -10.04 22.91
C SER A 83 2.95 -9.18 21.75
N ALA A 84 2.91 -9.71 20.53
CA ALA A 84 3.33 -8.98 19.33
C ALA A 84 2.45 -7.75 19.07
N TYR A 85 1.15 -7.87 19.30
CA TYR A 85 0.19 -6.78 19.17
C TYR A 85 0.51 -5.65 20.16
N VAL A 86 0.73 -5.96 21.43
CA VAL A 86 1.09 -4.97 22.46
C VAL A 86 2.42 -4.30 22.12
N MET A 87 3.46 -5.07 21.79
CA MET A 87 4.76 -4.51 21.39
C MET A 87 4.66 -3.60 20.16
N THR A 88 3.81 -3.96 19.19
CA THR A 88 3.52 -3.14 18.00
C THR A 88 2.83 -1.83 18.40
N ARG A 89 1.94 -1.84 19.40
CA ARG A 89 1.30 -0.62 19.91
C ARG A 89 2.28 0.27 20.67
N LEU A 90 3.22 -0.31 21.41
CA LEU A 90 4.29 0.44 22.09
C LEU A 90 5.24 1.11 21.10
N LEU A 91 5.55 0.45 19.97
CA LEU A 91 6.37 1.01 18.90
C LEU A 91 5.79 2.30 18.29
N ARG A 92 4.47 2.52 18.39
CA ARG A 92 3.80 3.67 17.77
C ARG A 92 4.32 5.02 18.22
N GLN A 93 4.84 5.12 19.45
CA GLN A 93 5.41 6.37 19.96
C GLN A 93 6.66 6.81 19.17
N GLN A 94 7.40 5.87 18.58
CA GLN A 94 8.64 6.12 17.83
C GLN A 94 8.45 6.06 16.31
N LEU A 95 7.20 6.12 15.84
CA LEU A 95 6.91 6.18 14.41
C LEU A 95 6.93 7.63 13.92
N GLU A 96 7.35 7.82 12.67
CA GLU A 96 7.23 9.10 11.95
C GLU A 96 5.76 9.56 11.92
N LEU A 97 5.53 10.87 11.82
CA LEU A 97 4.23 11.58 11.91
C LEU A 97 3.15 11.18 10.87
N ASP A 98 3.39 10.11 10.16
CA ASP A 98 2.84 9.79 8.87
C ASP A 98 2.95 8.28 8.58
N THR A 99 3.21 7.51 9.63
CA THR A 99 3.27 6.06 9.56
C THR A 99 2.09 5.48 10.31
N ALA A 100 1.37 4.56 9.67
CA ALA A 100 0.27 3.85 10.29
C ALA A 100 0.49 2.35 10.20
N ILE A 101 0.30 1.66 11.32
CA ILE A 101 0.32 0.20 11.39
C ILE A 101 -1.07 -0.24 11.78
N GLN A 102 -1.77 -0.92 10.88
CA GLN A 102 -3.01 -1.63 11.19
C GLN A 102 -2.68 -3.09 11.35
N GLN A 103 -3.30 -3.74 12.33
CA GLN A 103 -3.06 -5.14 12.63
C GLN A 103 -4.36 -5.73 13.13
N VAL A 104 -4.75 -6.88 12.59
CA VAL A 104 -5.95 -7.62 12.96
C VAL A 104 -5.60 -9.08 13.21
N LEU A 105 -6.34 -9.72 14.11
CA LEU A 105 -6.37 -11.17 14.27
C LEU A 105 -7.41 -11.71 13.28
N SER A 106 -6.97 -12.38 12.22
CA SER A 106 -7.88 -12.90 11.19
C SER A 106 -8.42 -14.28 11.54
N GLU A 107 -7.60 -15.14 12.13
CA GLU A 107 -8.01 -16.48 12.57
C GLU A 107 -7.35 -16.85 13.89
N SER A 108 -8.09 -17.56 14.75
CA SER A 108 -7.57 -18.22 15.94
C SER A 108 -8.42 -19.44 16.28
N SER A 109 -7.81 -20.41 16.97
CA SER A 109 -8.58 -21.50 17.58
C SER A 109 -9.50 -20.93 18.67
N ASN A 110 -10.82 -21.08 18.52
CA ASN A 110 -11.82 -20.43 19.38
C ASN A 110 -12.61 -21.41 20.26
N VAL A 111 -11.98 -22.51 20.68
CA VAL A 111 -12.64 -23.53 21.50
C VAL A 111 -12.35 -23.25 22.97
N LEU A 112 -13.41 -23.03 23.75
CA LEU A 112 -13.32 -22.88 25.20
C LEU A 112 -12.62 -24.12 25.81
N ASN A 113 -11.75 -23.88 26.80
CA ASN A 113 -10.92 -24.89 27.46
C ASN A 113 -9.85 -25.57 26.58
N ILE A 114 -9.54 -25.02 25.39
CA ILE A 114 -8.43 -25.47 24.56
C ILE A 114 -7.44 -24.31 24.39
N ILE A 115 -6.15 -24.57 24.64
CA ILE A 115 -5.08 -23.60 24.37
C ILE A 115 -4.96 -23.43 22.84
N PRO A 116 -5.07 -22.19 22.31
CA PRO A 116 -4.96 -21.97 20.87
C PRO A 116 -3.61 -22.42 20.31
N ALA A 117 -3.64 -23.31 19.33
CA ALA A 117 -2.44 -23.80 18.64
C ALA A 117 -2.11 -23.00 17.36
N GLU A 118 -2.99 -22.09 16.94
CA GLU A 118 -2.75 -21.24 15.76
C GLU A 118 -3.39 -19.87 15.96
N ALA A 119 -2.71 -18.83 15.47
CA ALA A 119 -3.19 -17.45 15.40
C ALA A 119 -2.67 -16.76 14.13
N LYS A 120 -3.54 -16.37 13.22
CA LYS A 120 -3.17 -15.66 11.99
C LYS A 120 -3.44 -14.18 12.14
N SER A 121 -2.49 -13.36 11.72
CA SER A 121 -2.62 -11.91 11.74
C SER A 121 -2.43 -11.31 10.35
N GLU A 122 -3.16 -10.23 10.08
CA GLU A 122 -2.96 -9.42 8.89
C GLU A 122 -2.48 -8.05 9.33
N CYS A 123 -1.43 -7.54 8.68
CA CYS A 123 -0.79 -6.28 9.07
C CYS A 123 -0.66 -5.34 7.87
N ALA A 124 -1.24 -4.14 7.94
CA ALA A 124 -1.02 -3.09 6.96
C ALA A 124 -0.01 -2.08 7.51
N ILE A 125 1.05 -1.80 6.74
CA ILE A 125 2.07 -0.81 7.10
C ILE A 125 2.08 0.32 6.07
N MET A 126 1.49 1.44 6.46
CA MET A 126 1.55 2.67 5.69
C MET A 126 2.78 3.47 6.08
N CYS A 127 3.66 3.76 5.12
CA CYS A 127 4.86 4.58 5.31
C CYS A 127 5.00 5.62 4.19
N PRO A 128 5.74 6.73 4.43
CA PRO A 128 6.02 7.74 3.40
C PRO A 128 6.83 7.22 2.21
N THR A 129 7.76 6.30 2.46
CA THR A 129 8.71 5.82 1.46
C THR A 129 9.02 4.34 1.66
N MET A 130 9.49 3.68 0.60
CA MET A 130 9.98 2.30 0.64
C MET A 130 11.13 2.11 1.65
N GLY A 131 12.03 3.09 1.78
CA GLY A 131 13.11 3.05 2.75
C GLY A 131 12.63 3.09 4.21
N HIS A 132 11.59 3.88 4.50
CA HIS A 132 10.97 3.89 5.83
C HIS A 132 10.23 2.59 6.13
N ARG A 133 9.50 2.05 5.14
CA ARG A 133 8.90 0.73 5.27
C ARG A 133 9.94 -0.32 5.60
N ALA A 134 11.02 -0.44 4.83
CA ALA A 134 11.98 -1.54 5.01
C ALA A 134 12.55 -1.56 6.45
N LYS A 135 12.79 -0.36 7.02
CA LYS A 135 13.21 -0.21 8.42
C LYS A 135 12.11 -0.66 9.38
N LEU A 136 10.85 -0.30 9.13
CA LEU A 136 9.74 -0.67 9.99
C LEU A 136 9.38 -2.16 9.90
N GLU A 137 9.40 -2.73 8.70
CA GLU A 137 9.24 -4.16 8.44
C GLU A 137 10.27 -4.98 9.23
N LYS A 138 11.54 -4.56 9.22
CA LYS A 138 12.58 -5.18 10.06
C LYS A 138 12.25 -5.12 11.56
N LYS A 139 11.74 -3.99 12.06
CA LYS A 139 11.31 -3.86 13.47
C LYS A 139 10.13 -4.78 13.77
N MET A 140 9.16 -4.85 12.87
CA MET A 140 7.99 -5.74 13.01
C MET A 140 8.42 -7.20 13.04
N HIS A 141 9.31 -7.64 12.14
CA HIS A 141 9.86 -9.00 12.18
C HIS A 141 10.56 -9.27 13.52
N GLY A 142 11.31 -8.30 14.04
CA GLY A 142 11.93 -8.40 15.37
C GLY A 142 10.90 -8.59 16.50
N ILE A 143 9.82 -7.80 16.52
CA ILE A 143 8.74 -7.90 17.51
C ILE A 143 8.09 -9.28 17.48
N TRP A 144 7.77 -9.77 16.30
CA TRP A 144 7.10 -11.06 16.12
C TRP A 144 8.00 -12.24 16.46
N ASN A 145 9.27 -12.22 16.04
CA ASN A 145 10.26 -13.22 16.45
C ASN A 145 10.49 -13.23 17.97
N THR A 146 10.51 -12.05 18.59
CA THR A 146 10.64 -11.92 20.06
C THR A 146 9.42 -12.49 20.77
N SER A 147 8.22 -12.18 20.28
CA SER A 147 6.96 -12.69 20.85
C SER A 147 6.86 -14.22 20.70
N ALA A 148 7.28 -14.74 19.55
CA ALA A 148 7.38 -16.18 19.31
C ALA A 148 8.33 -16.83 20.31
N THR A 149 9.54 -16.29 20.43
CA THR A 149 10.56 -16.78 21.38
C THR A 149 10.06 -16.75 22.83
N ALA A 150 9.45 -15.64 23.25
CA ALA A 150 8.95 -15.46 24.62
C ALA A 150 7.81 -16.41 24.99
N THR A 151 7.01 -16.83 24.01
CA THR A 151 5.89 -17.76 24.19
C THR A 151 6.25 -19.20 23.82
N GLY A 152 7.50 -19.45 23.42
CA GLY A 152 7.97 -20.74 22.90
C GLY A 152 7.32 -21.15 21.58
N THR A 153 6.63 -20.25 20.89
CA THR A 153 5.94 -20.51 19.62
C THR A 153 6.85 -20.23 18.41
N ASN A 154 6.35 -20.46 17.20
CA ASN A 154 7.04 -20.17 15.94
C ASN A 154 6.29 -19.09 15.14
N VAL A 155 6.98 -18.44 14.22
CA VAL A 155 6.40 -17.44 13.32
C VAL A 155 6.91 -17.62 11.89
N SER A 156 6.03 -17.43 10.91
CA SER A 156 6.34 -17.38 9.48
C SER A 156 5.82 -16.09 8.88
N PHE A 157 6.53 -15.50 7.93
CA PHE A 157 6.11 -14.25 7.28
C PHE A 157 5.74 -14.51 5.82
N LYS A 158 4.66 -13.91 5.32
CA LYS A 158 4.24 -14.04 3.92
C LYS A 158 3.81 -12.68 3.36
N SER A 159 4.65 -12.07 2.55
CA SER A 159 4.29 -10.84 1.83
C SER A 159 3.37 -11.17 0.66
N GLU A 160 2.16 -10.59 0.62
CA GLU A 160 1.18 -10.85 -0.46
C GLU A 160 1.00 -9.69 -1.43
N LEU A 161 1.28 -8.44 -0.99
CA LEU A 161 1.05 -7.24 -1.78
C LEU A 161 2.19 -6.25 -1.61
N ASP A 162 2.64 -5.67 -2.71
CA ASP A 162 3.75 -4.74 -2.70
C ASP A 162 3.46 -3.53 -3.61
N TYR A 163 2.89 -2.49 -3.01
CA TYR A 163 2.70 -1.20 -3.67
C TYR A 163 3.90 -0.30 -3.39
N TRP A 164 4.42 0.37 -4.41
CA TRP A 164 5.65 1.16 -4.30
C TRP A 164 5.34 2.66 -4.19
N ASP A 165 6.29 3.44 -3.66
CA ASP A 165 6.12 4.88 -3.57
C ASP A 165 5.98 5.49 -4.98
N ALA A 166 5.02 6.40 -5.15
CA ALA A 166 4.83 7.08 -6.43
C ALA A 166 5.86 8.20 -6.60
N LYS A 167 6.69 8.08 -7.65
CA LYS A 167 7.65 9.12 -8.05
C LYS A 167 7.09 9.89 -9.24
N LEU A 168 6.42 11.01 -8.96
CA LEU A 168 5.78 11.80 -10.01
C LEU A 168 6.81 12.51 -10.89
N ASN A 169 6.64 12.41 -12.21
CA ASN A 169 7.41 13.19 -13.16
C ASN A 169 6.84 14.62 -13.23
N SER A 170 7.55 15.57 -12.62
CA SER A 170 7.06 16.96 -12.51
C SER A 170 6.77 17.64 -13.85
N VAL A 171 7.46 17.28 -14.94
CA VAL A 171 7.22 17.82 -16.28
C VAL A 171 5.90 17.31 -16.83
N LEU A 172 5.67 16.01 -16.78
CA LEU A 172 4.41 15.40 -17.20
C LEU A 172 3.24 15.86 -16.34
N THR A 173 3.43 15.97 -15.03
CA THR A 173 2.42 16.47 -14.09
C THR A 173 1.97 17.89 -14.47
N ARG A 174 2.91 18.82 -14.70
CA ARG A 174 2.58 20.19 -15.12
C ARG A 174 1.85 20.22 -16.46
N ALA A 175 2.30 19.43 -17.43
CA ALA A 175 1.69 19.38 -18.75
C ALA A 175 0.26 18.84 -18.71
N CYS A 176 0.03 17.75 -17.95
CA CYS A 176 -1.29 17.16 -17.77
C CYS A 176 -2.21 18.11 -17.02
N PHE A 177 -1.73 18.74 -15.93
CA PHE A 177 -2.51 19.71 -15.17
C PHE A 177 -2.94 20.90 -16.04
N LYS A 178 -2.03 21.47 -16.84
CA LYS A 178 -2.35 22.56 -17.76
C LYS A 178 -3.46 22.16 -18.73
N LYS A 179 -3.37 20.97 -19.33
CA LYS A 179 -4.39 20.47 -20.28
C LYS A 179 -5.71 20.16 -19.59
N GLN A 180 -5.66 19.64 -18.37
CA GLN A 180 -6.84 19.40 -17.56
C GLN A 180 -7.59 20.69 -17.26
N MET A 181 -6.89 21.76 -16.86
CA MET A 181 -7.53 23.06 -16.63
C MET A 181 -8.05 23.67 -17.94
N GLU A 182 -7.34 23.51 -19.06
CA GLU A 182 -7.80 24.01 -20.38
C GLU A 182 -9.15 23.42 -20.81
N PHE A 183 -9.37 22.12 -20.58
CA PHE A 183 -10.58 21.41 -21.05
C PHE A 183 -11.63 21.15 -19.97
N PHE A 184 -11.21 21.09 -18.70
CA PHE A 184 -12.03 20.65 -17.57
C PHE A 184 -11.82 21.55 -16.35
N ASP A 185 -11.67 22.86 -16.59
CA ASP A 185 -11.61 23.85 -15.50
C ASP A 185 -12.83 23.68 -14.58
N PRO A 186 -12.63 23.27 -13.32
CA PRO A 186 -13.72 23.10 -12.40
C PRO A 186 -14.47 24.41 -12.12
N GLU A 187 -13.82 25.58 -12.24
CA GLU A 187 -14.51 26.87 -12.09
C GLU A 187 -15.61 27.10 -13.13
N ASN A 188 -15.47 26.46 -14.30
CA ASN A 188 -16.42 26.56 -15.41
C ASN A 188 -17.60 25.57 -15.31
N THR A 189 -17.70 24.80 -14.23
CA THR A 189 -18.79 23.83 -14.03
C THR A 189 -19.61 24.17 -12.78
N LYS A 190 -20.92 23.86 -12.79
CA LYS A 190 -21.84 24.20 -11.68
C LYS A 190 -21.39 23.62 -10.33
N ASP A 191 -20.86 22.40 -10.34
CA ASP A 191 -20.38 21.69 -9.15
C ASP A 191 -18.87 21.79 -8.94
N GLY A 192 -18.11 22.23 -9.95
CA GLY A 192 -16.65 22.26 -9.90
C GLY A 192 -16.08 23.30 -8.96
N LYS A 193 -16.85 24.31 -8.54
CA LYS A 193 -16.43 25.22 -7.44
C LYS A 193 -16.11 24.49 -6.12
N ARG A 194 -16.58 23.25 -5.94
CA ARG A 194 -16.22 22.38 -4.80
C ARG A 194 -14.85 21.71 -4.96
N PHE A 195 -14.30 21.72 -6.17
CA PHE A 195 -13.05 21.10 -6.57
C PHE A 195 -12.10 22.21 -7.00
N SER A 196 -11.33 22.78 -6.07
CA SER A 196 -10.31 23.79 -6.42
C SER A 196 -8.93 23.27 -6.07
N TYR A 197 -8.07 23.22 -7.08
CA TYR A 197 -6.63 23.16 -6.86
C TYR A 197 -6.02 24.45 -7.34
N LYS A 198 -5.39 25.17 -6.43
CA LYS A 198 -4.88 26.51 -6.71
C LYS A 198 -3.46 26.48 -7.27
N ASN A 199 -2.70 25.39 -7.08
CA ASN A 199 -1.31 25.35 -7.50
C ASN A 199 -0.76 23.93 -7.69
N VAL A 200 -0.32 23.60 -8.91
CA VAL A 200 0.37 22.34 -9.23
C VAL A 200 1.76 22.24 -8.59
N GLU A 201 2.43 23.38 -8.36
CA GLU A 201 3.78 23.40 -7.76
C GLU A 201 3.76 23.04 -6.28
N GLU A 202 2.76 23.52 -5.53
CA GLU A 202 2.62 23.19 -4.12
C GLU A 202 2.51 21.68 -3.92
N GLU A 203 1.85 20.99 -4.84
CA GLU A 203 1.65 19.55 -4.75
C GLU A 203 2.82 18.73 -5.32
N ILE A 204 3.54 19.25 -6.33
CA ILE A 204 4.82 18.63 -6.71
C ILE A 204 5.80 18.68 -5.52
N LEU A 205 5.76 19.76 -4.74
CA LEU A 205 6.65 19.97 -3.59
C LEU A 205 6.14 19.30 -2.29
N ASN A 206 4.82 19.24 -2.10
CA ASN A 206 4.18 18.80 -0.85
C ASN A 206 3.03 17.81 -1.11
N ALA A 207 3.20 16.86 -2.04
CA ALA A 207 2.17 15.90 -2.44
C ALA A 207 1.43 15.33 -1.22
N LYS A 208 0.17 15.73 -1.04
CA LYS A 208 -0.62 15.29 0.13
C LYS A 208 -1.26 13.93 -0.14
N ARG A 209 -1.20 13.08 0.87
CA ARG A 209 -1.52 11.65 0.81
C ARG A 209 -3.01 11.39 0.66
N VAL A 210 -3.39 10.64 -0.36
CA VAL A 210 -4.69 9.95 -0.42
C VAL A 210 -4.49 8.60 -1.14
N SER A 211 -5.40 7.65 -0.87
CA SER A 211 -5.59 6.27 -1.37
C SER A 211 -4.41 5.49 -1.98
N PRO A 212 -4.16 4.24 -1.55
CA PRO A 212 -3.24 3.37 -2.28
C PRO A 212 -3.74 3.18 -3.71
N THR A 213 -2.84 3.35 -4.68
CA THR A 213 -2.97 2.74 -6.02
C THR A 213 -1.85 1.70 -6.17
N ASP A 214 -1.69 1.00 -7.31
CA ASP A 214 -0.46 0.26 -7.76
C ASP A 214 0.27 0.92 -8.95
N GLN A 215 0.01 2.19 -9.18
CA GLN A 215 0.73 3.03 -10.14
C GLN A 215 2.21 3.26 -9.78
N GLY A 216 2.57 3.26 -8.50
CA GLY A 216 3.94 3.41 -8.02
C GLY A 216 4.84 2.35 -8.63
N ASN A 217 4.41 1.10 -8.67
CA ASN A 217 5.16 0.01 -9.32
C ASN A 217 5.50 0.32 -10.78
N ILE A 218 4.59 0.97 -11.52
CA ILE A 218 4.82 1.38 -12.92
C ILE A 218 5.87 2.49 -12.98
N LEU A 219 5.80 3.48 -12.08
CA LEU A 219 6.71 4.62 -12.07
C LEU A 219 8.17 4.23 -11.78
N HIS A 220 8.41 3.11 -11.11
CA HIS A 220 9.77 2.57 -10.94
C HIS A 220 10.20 1.64 -12.08
N LYS A 221 9.26 1.15 -12.91
CA LYS A 221 9.54 0.28 -14.06
C LYS A 221 9.80 1.08 -15.33
N LEU A 222 9.07 2.17 -15.53
CA LEU A 222 9.22 3.07 -16.67
C LEU A 222 10.42 4.01 -16.49
N PRO A 223 11.04 4.47 -17.59
CA PRO A 223 12.19 5.38 -17.56
C PRO A 223 11.88 6.76 -16.95
#